data_AF-A0A8S3CEL9-F1
#
_entry.id   AF-A0A8S3CEL9-F1
#
_cell.length_a   1.000
_cell.length_b   1.000
_cell.length_c   1.000
_cell.angle_alpha   90.00
_cell.angle_beta   90.00
_cell.angle_gamma   90.00
#
_symmetry.space_group_name_H-M   'P 1'
#
loop_
_entity.id
_entity.type
_entity.pdbx_description
1 polymer ?
#
loop_
_entity_poly.entity_id
_entity_poly.type
_entity_poly.pdbx_seq_one_letter_code
_entity_poly.pdbx_strand_id
1 'polypeptide(L)' 'MAKLEPTVLLNLFNDLLGLLQEASTAPRLDFMDTSMSNEDYLTWTGWTKEQFEHMFMLILS' A
#
# COMPACT_ATOMS: atom_id res chain seq x y z
N MET A 1 -27.31 13.11 -2.85
CA MET A 1 -25.84 13.02 -3.01
C MET A 1 -25.21 14.13 -2.18
N ALA A 2 -24.47 13.80 -1.13
CA ALA A 2 -23.74 14.80 -0.36
C ALA A 2 -22.63 15.38 -1.25
N LYS A 3 -22.61 16.70 -1.44
CA LYS A 3 -21.47 17.38 -2.07
C LYS A 3 -20.35 17.41 -1.03
N LEU A 4 -19.22 16.78 -1.35
CA LEU A 4 -18.01 16.92 -0.56
C LEU A 4 -17.45 18.32 -0.79
N GLU A 5 -17.26 19.06 0.30
CA GLU A 5 -16.64 20.39 0.24
C GLU A 5 -15.19 20.27 -0.29
N PRO A 6 -14.72 21.21 -1.13
CA PRO A 6 -13.38 21.14 -1.72
C PRO A 6 -12.25 21.01 -0.70
N THR A 7 -12.43 21.58 0.49
CA THR A 7 -11.50 21.47 1.62
C THR A 7 -11.42 20.05 2.18
N VAL A 8 -12.53 19.32 2.19
CA VAL A 8 -12.56 17.91 2.62
C VAL A 8 -11.80 17.04 1.63
N LEU A 9 -11.97 17.30 0.32
CA LEU A 9 -11.20 16.61 -0.72
C LEU A 9 -9.69 16.88 -0.59
N LEU A 10 -9.31 18.14 -0.38
CA LEU A 10 -7.90 18.51 -0.20
C LEU A 10 -7.28 17.79 1.02
N ASN A 11 -8.01 17.73 2.14
CA ASN A 11 -7.55 17.03 3.34
C ASN A 11 -7.39 15.53 3.08
N LEU A 12 -8.36 14.89 2.43
CA LEU A 12 -8.26 13.48 2.05
C LEU A 12 -7.06 13.20 1.14
N PHE A 13 -6.75 14.10 0.20
CA PHE A 13 -5.56 13.99 -0.63
C PHE A 13 -4.27 14.12 0.17
N ASN A 14 -4.19 15.07 1.10
CA ASN A 14 -3.03 15.25 1.95
C ASN A 14 -2.82 14.04 2.89
N ASP A 15 -3.90 13.50 3.46
CA ASP A 15 -3.85 12.30 4.29
C ASP A 15 -3.37 11.10 3.47
N LEU A 16 -3.86 10.93 2.24
CA LEU A 16 -3.40 9.88 1.34
C LEU A 16 -1.91 10.02 1.00
N LEU A 17 -1.45 11.24 0.70
CA LEU A 17 -0.02 11.51 0.45
C LEU A 17 0.84 11.21 1.68
N GLY A 18 0.36 11.56 2.88
CA GLY A 18 1.02 11.21 4.15
C GLY A 18 1.15 9.70 4.32
N LEU A 19 0.07 8.95 4.10
CA LEU A 19 0.08 7.49 4.16
C LEU A 19 1.04 6.86 3.13
N LEU A 20 1.13 7.41 1.92
CA LEU A 20 2.08 6.94 0.91
C LEU A 20 3.54 7.24 1.31
N GLN A 21 3.81 8.41 1.89
CA GLN A 21 5.13 8.76 2.40
C GLN A 21 5.55 7.87 3.58
N GLU A 22 4.64 7.64 4.53
CA GLU A 22 4.84 6.70 5.63
C GLU A 22 5.08 5.29 5.11
N ALA A 23 4.28 4.80 4.17
CA ALA A 23 4.48 3.48 3.55
C ALA A 23 5.82 3.39 2.79
N SER A 24 6.30 4.49 2.20
CA SER A 24 7.59 4.53 1.49
C SER A 24 8.80 4.49 2.42
N THR A 25 8.66 4.97 3.65
CA THR A 25 9.74 5.11 4.65
C THR A 25 9.67 4.07 5.76
N ALA A 26 8.52 3.41 5.92
CA ALA A 26 8.34 2.29 6.82
C ALA A 26 9.36 1.20 6.50
N PRO A 27 9.87 0.49 7.53
CA PRO A 27 10.63 -0.73 7.32
C PRO A 27 9.78 -1.66 6.45
N ARG A 28 10.16 -1.79 5.18
CA ARG A 28 9.55 -2.81 4.34
C ARG A 28 10.01 -4.13 4.94
N LEU A 29 9.05 -5.01 5.29
CA LEU A 29 9.36 -6.44 5.24
C LEU A 29 10.01 -6.64 3.87
N ASP A 30 11.08 -7.43 3.81
CA ASP A 30 11.60 -7.82 2.52
C ASP A 30 10.52 -8.70 1.87
N PHE A 31 9.57 -8.07 1.20
CA PHE A 31 8.46 -8.72 0.52
C PHE A 31 8.94 -9.37 -0.79
N MET A 32 10.25 -9.35 -1.04
CA MET A 32 10.95 -10.17 -2.02
C MET A 32 11.74 -11.29 -1.33
N ASP A 33 11.59 -11.46 -0.01
CA ASP A 33 12.15 -12.60 0.70
C ASP A 33 11.47 -13.88 0.21
N THR A 34 12.18 -14.55 -0.67
CA THR A 34 11.78 -15.83 -1.27
C THR A 34 11.58 -16.93 -0.23
N SER A 35 12.07 -16.75 1.01
CA SER A 35 11.92 -17.72 2.09
C SER A 35 10.52 -17.72 2.74
N MET A 36 9.73 -16.66 2.55
CA MET A 36 8.39 -16.54 3.15
C MET A 36 7.33 -17.17 2.24
N SER A 37 6.39 -17.95 2.79
CA SER A 37 5.42 -18.70 1.98
C SER A 37 4.24 -17.83 1.50
N ASN A 38 3.48 -18.26 0.48
CA ASN A 38 2.27 -17.54 0.05
C ASN A 38 1.23 -17.38 1.17
N GLU A 39 1.16 -18.36 2.09
CA GLU A 39 0.23 -18.34 3.22
C GLU A 39 0.59 -17.25 4.24
N ASP A 40 1.89 -17.04 4.47
CA ASP A 40 2.39 -15.96 5.31
C ASP A 40 2.05 -14.58 4.71
N TYR A 41 2.19 -14.41 3.39
CA TYR A 41 1.79 -13.17 2.70
C TYR A 41 0.30 -12.90 2.84
N LEU A 42 -0.53 -13.92 2.61
CA LEU A 42 -1.97 -13.78 2.73
C LEU A 42 -2.39 -13.43 4.16
N THR A 43 -1.75 -14.04 5.15
CA THR A 43 -2.02 -13.79 6.58
C THR A 43 -1.65 -12.38 6.99
N TRP A 44 -0.50 -11.87 6.54
CA TRP A 44 0.00 -10.56 6.96
C TRP A 44 -0.56 -9.39 6.17
N THR A 45 -0.70 -9.56 4.86
CA THR A 45 -1.05 -8.46 3.94
C THR A 45 -2.50 -8.51 3.48
N GLY A 46 -3.17 -9.65 3.67
CA GLY A 46 -4.50 -9.91 3.10
C GLY A 46 -4.45 -10.24 1.60
N TRP A 47 -3.27 -10.28 0.98
CA TRP A 47 -3.06 -10.49 -0.45
C TRP A 47 -2.16 -11.71 -0.72
N THR A 48 -2.37 -12.37 -1.85
CA THR A 48 -1.40 -13.35 -2.35
C THR A 48 -0.11 -12.65 -2.81
N LYS A 49 1.00 -13.39 -2.93
CA LYS A 49 2.25 -12.83 -3.47
C LYS A 49 2.05 -12.16 -4.84
N GLU A 50 1.33 -12.81 -5.75
CA GLU A 50 1.04 -12.27 -7.08
C GLU A 50 0.27 -10.93 -7.00
N GLN A 51 -0.75 -10.84 -6.15
CA GLN A 51 -1.51 -9.60 -5.92
C GLN A 51 -0.63 -8.49 -5.34
N PHE A 52 0.26 -8.86 -4.42
CA PHE A 52 1.22 -7.94 -3.82
C PHE A 52 2.25 -7.42 -4.85
N GLU A 53 2.82 -8.31 -5.66
CA GLU A 53 3.74 -7.97 -6.74
C GLU A 53 3.11 -6.99 -7.73
N HIS A 54 1.87 -7.25 -8.17
CA HIS A 54 1.15 -6.34 -9.07
C HIS A 54 0.91 -4.96 -8.47
N MET A 55 0.63 -4.87 -7.17
CA MET A 55 0.35 -3.60 -6.50
C MET A 55 1.59 -2.76 -6.25
N PHE A 56 2.75 -3.38 -5.99
CA PHE A 56 3.94 -2.68 -5.51
C PHE A 56 5.16 -2.71 -6.45
N MET A 57 5.26 -3.65 -7.40
CA MET A 57 6.35 -3.62 -8.39
C MET A 57 6.13 -2.60 -9.52
N LEU A 58 4.88 -2.25 -9.85
CA LEU A 58 4.57 -1.19 -10.83
C LEU A 58 5.01 0.21 -10.39
N ILE A 59 5.37 0.40 -9.12
CA ILE A 59 5.83 1.69 -8.58
C ILE A 59 7.34 1.91 -8.84
N LEU A 60 8.08 0.87 -9.27
CA LEU A 60 9.54 0.93 -9.50
C LEU A 60 9.96 0.80 -10.97
N SER A 61 9.01 0.76 -11.90
CA SER A 61 9.23 0.79 -13.36
C SER A 61 8.73 2.10 -13.96
#